data_AF-A0A847DN29-F1
#
_entry.id   AF-A0A847DN29-F1
#
_cell.length_a   1.000
_cell.length_b   1.000
_cell.length_c   1.000
_cell.angle_alpha   90.00
_cell.angle_beta   90.00
_cell.angle_gamma   90.00
#
_symmetry.space_group_name_H-M   'P 1'
#
loop_
_entity.id
_entity.type
_entity.pdbx_description
1 polymer ?
#
loop_
_entity_poly.entity_id
_entity_poly.type
_entity_poly.pdbx_seq_one_letter_code
_entity_poly.pdbx_strand_id
1 'polypeptide(L)'
;MSKKKVMPWVSWPILIIEFMGFAVAFYLLLISARVISADSMPCPASGIFACTSIIRGKFSYIGPFSIAALGTFYYVVQIALTNFARSGNWWAYFKGLMILGGYGFLGWLRATEIVYLHKICPWCYFVCFLMLCEAIALWPALTPFLPKWKLLMRTFAVFSVFILVSLALCVPAMLFKNVENCYGRQWFPYKYKQLAEDGGVPIEHDIDLIPPGSTRDKSKPTPTPVPIYTPTPAVTPTTTVEGTPTPKAKTGVYKTTDSSRDTEETRALRAHGWKVVADNSSVMSALRHKAPVFLLAFDPICDECSYLITQQLTDKSVEDLPVTKIAIEYSQLRGDLANLMDSMPKMLLIDGEGNILWTHTGRLNPSGIVKGIKGGLNKN
;
A
#
# COMPACT_ATOMS: atom_id res chain seq x y z
N MET A 1 -30.31 46.91 -23.85
CA MET A 1 -29.62 45.75 -23.24
C MET A 1 -28.51 45.29 -24.17
N SER A 2 -27.25 45.60 -23.83
CA SER A 2 -26.09 45.19 -24.64
C SER A 2 -25.91 43.68 -24.53
N LYS A 3 -26.09 42.95 -25.64
CA LYS A 3 -25.75 41.52 -25.74
C LYS A 3 -24.25 41.39 -25.52
N LYS A 4 -23.82 41.13 -24.28
CA LYS A 4 -22.44 40.75 -23.96
C LYS A 4 -22.09 39.57 -24.85
N LYS A 5 -21.15 39.76 -25.78
CA LYS A 5 -20.53 38.67 -26.53
C LYS A 5 -19.95 37.70 -25.49
N VAL A 6 -20.66 36.60 -25.26
CA VAL A 6 -20.17 35.47 -24.46
C VAL A 6 -18.92 34.99 -25.19
N MET A 7 -17.73 35.32 -24.68
CA MET A 7 -16.47 34.92 -25.30
C MET A 7 -16.43 33.38 -25.38
N PRO A 8 -16.54 32.77 -26.57
CA PRO A 8 -16.69 31.31 -26.69
C PRO A 8 -15.37 30.55 -26.50
N TRP A 9 -14.24 31.27 -26.45
CA TRP A 9 -12.91 30.70 -26.72
C TRP A 9 -12.08 30.36 -25.46
N VAL A 10 -12.52 30.77 -24.26
CA VAL A 10 -11.71 30.60 -23.02
C VAL A 10 -11.97 29.27 -22.32
N SER A 11 -13.00 28.51 -22.71
CA SER A 11 -13.41 27.30 -21.97
C SER A 11 -12.58 26.05 -22.30
N TRP A 12 -12.06 25.93 -23.53
CA TRP A 12 -11.31 24.75 -23.97
C TRP A 12 -10.03 24.45 -23.18
N PRO A 13 -9.12 25.42 -22.96
CA PRO A 13 -7.90 25.13 -22.20
C PRO A 13 -8.19 24.72 -20.75
N ILE A 14 -9.22 25.30 -20.13
CA ILE A 14 -9.65 24.92 -18.77
C ILE A 14 -10.16 23.48 -18.76
N LEU A 15 -11.03 23.11 -19.71
CA LEU A 15 -11.52 21.74 -19.83
C LEU A 15 -10.39 20.73 -20.04
N ILE A 16 -9.39 21.06 -20.87
CA ILE A 16 -8.23 20.17 -21.09
C ILE A 16 -7.47 19.93 -19.78
N ILE A 17 -7.19 21.00 -19.02
CA ILE A 17 -6.51 20.91 -17.71
C ILE A 17 -7.33 20.05 -16.74
N GLU A 18 -8.64 20.25 -16.68
CA GLU A 18 -9.54 19.48 -15.82
C GLU A 18 -9.60 18.00 -16.20
N PHE A 19 -9.66 17.67 -17.49
CA PHE A 19 -9.63 16.28 -17.96
C PHE A 19 -8.29 15.60 -17.67
N MET A 20 -7.16 16.32 -17.82
CA MET A 20 -5.85 15.81 -17.42
C MET A 20 -5.79 15.58 -15.91
N GLY A 21 -6.29 16.53 -15.11
CA GLY A 21 -6.38 16.40 -13.66
C GLY A 21 -7.22 15.20 -13.23
N PHE A 22 -8.38 15.02 -13.86
CA PHE A 22 -9.25 13.86 -13.67
C PHE A 22 -8.53 12.55 -14.02
N ALA A 23 -7.89 12.47 -15.19
CA ALA A 23 -7.21 11.26 -15.63
C ALA A 23 -6.09 10.84 -14.65
N VAL A 24 -5.30 11.80 -14.18
CA VAL A 24 -4.24 11.54 -13.19
C VAL A 24 -4.85 11.13 -11.85
N ALA A 25 -5.83 11.87 -11.34
CA ALA A 25 -6.48 11.56 -10.06
C ALA A 25 -7.15 10.17 -10.08
N PHE A 26 -7.81 9.82 -11.18
CA PHE A 26 -8.43 8.52 -11.39
C PHE A 26 -7.40 7.39 -11.48
N TYR A 27 -6.29 7.62 -12.18
CA TYR A 27 -5.18 6.67 -12.21
C TYR A 27 -4.60 6.42 -10.81
N LEU A 28 -4.39 7.49 -10.02
CA LEU A 28 -3.96 7.38 -8.62
C LEU A 28 -5.01 6.67 -7.76
N LEU A 29 -6.30 6.88 -8.03
CA LEU A 29 -7.38 6.19 -7.35
C LEU A 29 -7.31 4.69 -7.58
N LEU A 30 -7.11 4.23 -8.83
CA LEU A 30 -6.99 2.81 -9.16
C LEU A 30 -5.79 2.15 -8.45
N ILE A 31 -4.66 2.86 -8.32
CA ILE A 31 -3.50 2.39 -7.57
C ILE A 31 -3.79 2.31 -6.07
N SER A 32 -4.46 3.33 -5.52
CA SER A 32 -4.81 3.38 -4.10
C SER A 32 -5.81 2.29 -3.71
N ALA A 33 -6.79 2.03 -4.59
CA ALA A 33 -7.79 0.97 -4.47
C ALA A 33 -7.22 -0.43 -4.75
N ARG A 34 -5.91 -0.53 -5.04
CA ARG A 34 -5.20 -1.78 -5.36
C ARG A 34 -5.77 -2.53 -6.58
N VAL A 35 -6.50 -1.82 -7.46
CA VAL A 35 -7.01 -2.38 -8.72
C VAL A 35 -5.86 -2.60 -9.70
N ILE A 36 -4.87 -1.70 -9.69
CA ILE A 36 -3.65 -1.80 -10.51
C ILE A 36 -2.44 -2.00 -9.59
N SER A 37 -1.48 -2.81 -10.05
CA SER A 37 -0.20 -3.03 -9.37
C SER A 37 0.58 -1.72 -9.22
N ALA A 38 1.24 -1.53 -8.08
CA ALA A 38 2.05 -0.32 -7.86
C ALA A 38 3.26 -0.25 -8.79
N ASP A 39 3.75 -1.39 -9.28
CA ASP A 39 4.86 -1.47 -10.25
C ASP A 39 4.52 -0.83 -11.60
N SER A 40 3.24 -0.61 -11.90
CA SER A 40 2.79 0.06 -13.13
C SER A 40 3.06 1.56 -13.12
N MET A 41 3.40 2.15 -11.96
CA MET A 41 3.69 3.56 -11.84
C MET A 41 5.18 3.80 -12.14
N PRO A 42 5.55 4.59 -13.16
CA PRO A 42 6.93 5.01 -13.34
C PRO A 42 7.25 6.03 -12.25
N CYS A 43 7.72 5.53 -11.11
CA CYS A 43 8.30 6.31 -10.04
C CYS A 43 9.74 5.83 -9.89
N PRO A 44 10.74 6.72 -10.01
CA PRO A 44 12.12 6.33 -9.78
C PRO A 44 12.23 5.83 -8.34
N ALA A 45 12.67 4.58 -8.14
CA ALA A 45 12.83 3.98 -6.82
C ALA A 45 14.13 4.47 -6.17
N SER A 46 14.25 5.78 -5.96
CA SER A 46 15.34 6.35 -5.17
C SER A 46 14.86 6.60 -3.75
N GLY A 47 15.77 6.66 -2.78
CA GLY A 47 15.44 6.92 -1.38
C GLY A 47 14.68 8.25 -1.16
N ILE A 48 14.66 9.16 -2.13
CA ILE A 48 13.95 10.45 -2.04
C ILE A 48 12.55 10.36 -2.67
N PHE A 49 12.35 9.51 -3.68
CA PHE A 49 11.09 9.38 -4.40
C PHE A 49 10.34 8.12 -3.98
N ALA A 50 9.21 8.30 -3.27
CA ALA A 50 8.44 7.17 -2.71
C ALA A 50 6.94 7.30 -2.99
N CYS A 51 6.55 7.37 -4.27
CA CYS A 51 5.16 7.53 -4.69
C CYS A 51 4.24 6.46 -4.08
N THR A 52 4.67 5.20 -4.10
CA THR A 52 3.88 4.07 -3.61
C THR A 52 3.58 4.17 -2.12
N SER A 53 4.58 4.56 -1.32
CA SER A 53 4.43 4.76 0.13
C SER A 53 3.49 5.92 0.41
N ILE A 54 3.62 7.04 -0.32
CA ILE A 54 2.75 8.21 -0.16
C ILE A 54 1.29 7.89 -0.52
N ILE A 55 1.04 7.18 -1.63
CA ILE A 55 -0.31 6.88 -2.13
C ILE A 55 -1.01 5.79 -1.32
N ARG A 56 -0.26 4.85 -0.72
CA ARG A 56 -0.83 3.75 0.08
C ARG A 56 -0.73 3.95 1.58
N GLY A 57 0.03 4.95 2.01
CA GLY A 57 0.31 5.22 3.41
C GLY A 57 -0.91 5.72 4.18
N LYS A 58 -0.76 5.82 5.49
CA LYS A 58 -1.83 6.30 6.39
C LYS A 58 -2.36 7.69 6.02
N PHE A 59 -1.50 8.54 5.47
CA PHE A 59 -1.85 9.91 5.07
C PHE A 59 -2.59 10.00 3.74
N SER A 60 -2.76 8.91 2.98
CA SER A 60 -3.54 8.93 1.74
C SER A 60 -5.04 8.71 1.95
N TYR A 61 -5.50 8.64 3.20
CA TYR A 61 -6.89 8.43 3.56
C TYR A 61 -7.38 9.53 4.50
N ILE A 62 -8.60 10.00 4.27
CA ILE A 62 -9.35 10.88 5.17
C ILE A 62 -10.64 10.14 5.51
N GLY A 63 -10.68 9.56 6.71
CA GLY A 63 -11.73 8.62 7.09
C GLY A 63 -11.74 7.39 6.16
N PRO A 64 -12.90 6.98 5.62
CA PRO A 64 -12.99 5.84 4.72
C PRO A 64 -12.58 6.16 3.27
N PHE A 65 -12.33 7.44 2.95
CA PHE A 65 -12.10 7.87 1.57
C PHE A 65 -10.61 8.06 1.28
N SER A 66 -10.14 7.48 0.18
CA SER A 66 -8.82 7.80 -0.37
C SER A 66 -8.79 9.26 -0.84
N ILE A 67 -7.68 9.95 -0.60
CA ILE A 67 -7.45 11.31 -1.09
C ILE A 67 -7.52 11.36 -2.63
N ALA A 68 -7.10 10.29 -3.31
CA ALA A 68 -7.23 10.20 -4.76
C ALA A 68 -8.71 10.11 -5.20
N ALA A 69 -9.58 9.51 -4.37
CA ALA A 69 -11.02 9.51 -4.61
C ALA A 69 -11.60 10.92 -4.47
N LEU A 70 -11.19 11.66 -3.43
CA LEU A 70 -11.58 13.06 -3.24
C LEU A 70 -11.11 13.94 -4.41
N GLY A 71 -9.88 13.75 -4.89
CA GLY A 71 -9.36 14.45 -6.06
C GLY A 71 -10.12 14.10 -7.35
N THR A 72 -10.47 12.83 -7.54
CA THR A 72 -11.28 12.38 -8.69
C THR A 72 -12.66 13.04 -8.65
N PHE A 73 -13.32 13.02 -7.49
CA PHE A 73 -14.60 13.67 -7.28
C PHE A 73 -14.52 15.18 -7.52
N TYR A 74 -13.47 15.84 -7.00
CA TYR A 74 -13.19 17.25 -7.22
C TYR A 74 -13.16 17.60 -8.72
N TYR A 75 -12.39 16.86 -9.54
CA TYR A 75 -12.31 17.15 -10.97
C TYR A 75 -13.61 16.85 -11.73
N VAL A 76 -14.38 15.82 -11.34
CA VAL A 76 -15.72 15.59 -11.92
C VAL A 76 -16.64 16.78 -11.67
N VAL A 77 -16.65 17.30 -10.43
CA VAL A 77 -17.42 18.49 -10.08
C VAL A 77 -16.92 19.72 -10.83
N GLN A 78 -15.60 19.91 -10.98
CA GLN A 78 -15.04 21.03 -11.74
C GLN A 78 -15.45 21.00 -13.21
N ILE A 79 -15.38 19.83 -13.87
CA ILE A 79 -15.81 19.65 -15.26
C ILE A 79 -17.30 19.98 -15.40
N ALA A 80 -18.14 19.51 -14.47
CA ALA A 80 -19.56 19.84 -14.46
C ALA A 80 -19.78 21.35 -14.29
N LEU A 81 -19.10 21.99 -13.32
CA LEU A 81 -19.19 23.43 -13.07
C LEU A 81 -18.72 24.25 -14.27
N THR A 82 -17.68 23.81 -15.00
CA THR A 82 -17.22 24.50 -16.22
C THR A 82 -18.29 24.52 -17.31
N ASN A 83 -19.08 23.45 -17.41
CA ASN A 83 -20.21 23.39 -18.33
C ASN A 83 -21.40 24.23 -17.85
N PHE A 84 -21.74 24.18 -16.55
CA PHE A 84 -22.86 24.94 -15.97
C PHE A 84 -22.59 26.44 -15.81
N ALA A 85 -21.35 26.85 -15.54
CA ALA A 85 -20.96 28.25 -15.36
C ALA A 85 -21.14 29.10 -16.63
N ARG A 86 -21.38 28.48 -17.79
CA ARG A 86 -21.85 29.18 -18.99
C ARG A 86 -23.20 29.88 -18.78
N SER A 87 -24.03 29.41 -17.86
CA SER A 87 -25.43 29.83 -17.70
C SER A 87 -25.65 30.96 -16.69
N GLY A 88 -24.67 31.35 -15.86
CA GLY A 88 -24.86 32.39 -14.86
C GLY A 88 -23.64 32.71 -13.99
N ASN A 89 -23.61 33.92 -13.45
CA ASN A 89 -22.45 34.45 -12.73
C ASN A 89 -22.16 33.75 -11.39
N TRP A 90 -23.18 33.24 -10.68
CA TRP A 90 -22.98 32.64 -9.35
C TRP A 90 -22.10 31.37 -9.38
N TRP A 91 -22.27 30.53 -10.39
CA TRP A 91 -21.50 29.29 -10.56
C TRP A 91 -20.00 29.55 -10.75
N ALA A 92 -19.62 30.69 -11.33
CA ALA A 92 -18.22 31.08 -11.48
C ALA A 92 -17.55 31.39 -10.13
N TYR A 93 -18.28 32.05 -9.21
CA TYR A 93 -17.79 32.29 -7.85
C TYR A 93 -17.66 31.00 -7.06
N PHE A 94 -18.64 30.11 -7.16
CA PHE A 94 -18.58 28.79 -6.51
C PHE A 94 -17.40 27.96 -7.03
N LYS A 95 -17.18 27.96 -8.36
CA LYS A 95 -16.00 27.33 -8.98
C LYS A 95 -14.70 27.88 -8.43
N GLY A 96 -14.59 29.21 -8.33
CA GLY A 96 -13.41 29.85 -7.76
C GLY A 96 -13.19 29.51 -6.28
N LEU A 97 -14.25 29.46 -5.48
CA LEU A 97 -14.16 29.04 -4.08
C LEU A 97 -13.66 27.59 -3.96
N MET A 98 -14.16 26.69 -4.80
CA MET A 98 -13.69 25.30 -4.85
C MET A 98 -12.21 25.21 -5.25
N ILE A 99 -11.76 26.01 -6.22
CA ILE A 99 -10.34 26.06 -6.61
C ILE A 99 -9.47 26.55 -5.45
N LEU A 100 -9.87 27.61 -4.75
CA LEU A 100 -9.14 28.10 -3.58
C LEU A 100 -9.07 27.04 -2.47
N GLY A 101 -10.19 26.36 -2.19
CA GLY A 101 -10.25 25.27 -1.22
C GLY A 101 -9.37 24.08 -1.60
N GLY A 102 -9.44 23.63 -2.85
CA GLY A 102 -8.59 22.56 -3.36
C GLY A 102 -7.10 22.93 -3.34
N TYR A 103 -6.78 24.19 -3.61
CA TYR A 103 -5.40 24.68 -3.57
C TYR A 103 -4.83 24.69 -2.15
N GLY A 104 -5.60 25.17 -1.18
CA GLY A 104 -5.24 25.10 0.24
C GLY A 104 -5.06 23.67 0.72
N PHE A 105 -5.98 22.77 0.34
CA PHE A 105 -5.91 21.35 0.68
C PHE A 105 -4.67 20.67 0.07
N LEU A 106 -4.36 20.93 -1.20
CA LEU A 106 -3.14 20.40 -1.83
C LEU A 106 -1.87 20.96 -1.19
N GLY A 107 -1.86 22.24 -0.81
CA GLY A 107 -0.76 22.87 -0.07
C GLY A 107 -0.51 22.18 1.27
N TRP A 108 -1.59 21.89 2.02
CA TRP A 108 -1.52 21.09 3.25
C TRP A 108 -0.94 19.69 3.02
N LEU A 109 -1.34 19.00 1.95
CA LEU A 109 -0.77 17.68 1.63
C LEU A 109 0.72 17.75 1.26
N ARG A 110 1.15 18.75 0.49
CA ARG A 110 2.58 18.96 0.17
C ARG A 110 3.38 19.24 1.44
N ALA A 111 2.82 20.06 2.32
CA ALA A 111 3.38 20.35 3.64
C ALA A 111 3.59 19.06 4.46
N THR A 112 2.57 18.22 4.56
CA THR A 112 2.65 16.94 5.28
C THR A 112 3.71 16.01 4.67
N GLU A 113 3.78 15.95 3.34
CA GLU A 113 4.74 15.14 2.62
C GLU A 113 6.21 15.55 2.90
N ILE A 114 6.51 16.84 2.90
CA ILE A 114 7.85 17.37 3.16
C ILE A 114 8.24 17.20 4.64
N VAL A 115 7.31 17.51 5.56
CA VAL A 115 7.60 17.59 7.00
C VAL A 115 7.62 16.23 7.68
N TYR A 116 6.68 15.34 7.34
CA TYR A 116 6.52 14.07 8.05
C TYR A 116 7.08 12.89 7.27
N LEU A 117 6.91 12.84 5.95
CA LEU A 117 7.35 11.69 5.16
C LEU A 117 8.79 11.86 4.68
N HIS A 118 9.28 13.09 4.49
CA HIS A 118 10.59 13.38 3.90
C HIS A 118 10.81 12.68 2.54
N LYS A 119 9.72 12.46 1.79
CA LYS A 119 9.73 11.84 0.46
C LYS A 119 8.98 12.75 -0.50
N ILE A 120 9.26 12.60 -1.79
CA ILE A 120 8.61 13.37 -2.86
C ILE A 120 7.87 12.40 -3.78
N CYS A 121 6.61 12.71 -4.11
CA CYS A 121 5.82 12.01 -5.13
C CYS A 121 5.62 12.92 -6.35
N PRO A 122 6.38 12.71 -7.46
CA PRO A 122 6.24 13.50 -8.68
C PRO A 122 4.81 13.56 -9.23
N TRP A 123 4.05 12.47 -9.11
CA TRP A 123 2.65 12.42 -9.54
C TRP A 123 1.73 13.34 -8.76
N CYS A 124 1.92 13.39 -7.43
CA CYS A 124 1.15 14.29 -6.61
C CYS A 124 1.51 15.76 -6.88
N TYR A 125 2.79 16.06 -7.14
CA TYR A 125 3.23 17.38 -7.60
C TYR A 125 2.67 17.73 -8.98
N PHE A 126 2.51 16.75 -9.87
CA PHE A 126 1.88 16.96 -11.17
C PHE A 126 0.40 17.36 -11.02
N VAL A 127 -0.35 16.74 -10.12
CA VAL A 127 -1.72 17.17 -9.79
C VAL A 127 -1.73 18.59 -9.23
N CYS A 128 -0.80 18.94 -8.32
CA CYS A 128 -0.66 20.32 -7.83
C CYS A 128 -0.36 21.32 -8.95
N PHE A 129 0.47 20.94 -9.92
CA PHE A 129 0.76 21.75 -11.08
C PHE A 129 -0.47 21.98 -11.95
N LEU A 130 -1.26 20.93 -12.24
CA LEU A 130 -2.51 21.05 -12.99
C LEU A 130 -3.52 21.97 -12.29
N MET A 131 -3.67 21.82 -10.98
CA MET A 131 -4.51 22.69 -10.15
C MET A 131 -4.05 24.16 -10.20
N LEU A 132 -2.75 24.40 -10.16
CA LEU A 132 -2.18 25.74 -10.30
C LEU A 132 -2.48 26.33 -11.69
N CYS A 133 -2.33 25.54 -12.76
CA CYS A 133 -2.69 25.96 -14.11
C CYS A 133 -4.18 26.33 -14.21
N GLU A 134 -5.05 25.55 -13.58
CA GLU A 134 -6.49 25.83 -13.50
C GLU A 134 -6.76 27.16 -12.78
N ALA A 135 -6.11 27.40 -11.64
CA ALA A 135 -6.24 28.65 -10.88
C ALA A 135 -5.78 29.88 -11.70
N ILE A 136 -4.65 29.78 -12.40
CA ILE A 136 -4.14 30.84 -13.28
C ILE A 136 -5.11 31.10 -14.44
N ALA A 137 -5.66 30.05 -15.05
CA ALA A 137 -6.59 30.15 -16.16
C ALA A 137 -7.93 30.78 -15.74
N LEU A 138 -8.40 30.51 -14.51
CA LEU A 138 -9.65 31.07 -13.99
C LEU A 138 -9.50 32.49 -13.45
N TRP A 139 -8.29 32.94 -13.10
CA TRP A 139 -8.03 34.26 -12.53
C TRP A 139 -8.75 35.44 -13.22
N PRO A 140 -8.74 35.57 -14.57
CA PRO A 140 -9.41 36.68 -15.26
C PRO A 140 -10.92 36.72 -15.02
N ALA A 141 -11.55 35.58 -14.77
CA ALA A 141 -12.98 35.48 -14.52
C ALA A 141 -13.35 35.86 -13.06
N LEU A 142 -12.45 35.58 -12.12
CA LEU A 142 -12.70 35.80 -10.69
C LEU A 142 -12.50 37.23 -10.25
N THR A 143 -11.60 37.98 -10.90
CA THR A 143 -11.21 39.30 -10.43
C THR A 143 -11.52 40.38 -11.46
N PRO A 144 -12.81 40.72 -11.69
CA PRO A 144 -13.17 41.81 -12.59
C PRO A 144 -12.68 43.17 -12.09
N PHE A 145 -12.41 43.31 -10.78
CA PHE A 145 -11.98 44.55 -10.13
C PHE A 145 -10.46 44.72 -10.00
N LEU A 146 -9.65 43.72 -10.33
CA LEU A 146 -8.20 43.84 -10.19
C LEU A 146 -7.54 44.48 -11.43
N PRO A 147 -6.43 45.22 -11.25
CA PRO A 147 -5.70 45.79 -12.36
C PRO A 147 -5.23 44.71 -13.33
N LYS A 148 -5.15 45.05 -14.62
CA LYS A 148 -4.73 44.12 -15.70
C LYS A 148 -3.24 43.77 -15.55
N TRP A 149 -2.93 42.83 -14.68
CA TRP A 149 -1.56 42.36 -14.45
C TRP A 149 -1.08 41.51 -15.62
N LYS A 150 0.21 41.64 -15.98
CA LYS A 150 0.89 40.76 -16.93
C LYS A 150 0.90 39.33 -16.40
N LEU A 151 0.90 38.34 -17.30
CA LEU A 151 0.86 36.91 -16.96
C LEU A 151 1.90 36.53 -15.91
N LEU A 152 3.13 37.06 -16.03
CA LEU A 152 4.24 36.82 -15.10
C LEU A 152 3.94 37.27 -13.65
N MET A 153 3.24 38.39 -13.46
CA MET A 153 2.85 38.82 -12.12
C MET A 153 1.73 37.96 -11.55
N ARG A 154 0.84 37.44 -12.39
CA ARG A 154 -0.23 36.52 -11.94
C ARG A 154 0.34 35.20 -11.46
N THR A 155 1.27 34.62 -12.23
CA THR A 155 1.93 33.39 -11.82
C THR A 155 2.65 33.58 -10.50
N PHE A 156 3.43 34.67 -10.36
CA PHE A 156 4.13 34.96 -9.11
C PHE A 156 3.17 35.13 -7.93
N ALA A 157 2.08 35.87 -8.09
CA ALA A 157 1.09 36.05 -7.03
C ALA A 157 0.46 34.73 -6.57
N VAL A 158 0.03 33.86 -7.50
CA VAL A 158 -0.58 32.57 -7.14
C VAL A 158 0.44 31.65 -6.47
N PHE A 159 1.67 31.60 -6.99
CA PHE A 159 2.76 30.84 -6.36
C PHE A 159 3.11 31.37 -4.97
N SER A 160 3.19 32.70 -4.77
CA SER A 160 3.46 33.29 -3.46
C SER A 160 2.35 32.95 -2.47
N VAL A 161 1.08 33.03 -2.88
CA VAL A 161 -0.05 32.63 -2.03
C VAL A 161 0.06 31.15 -1.66
N PHE A 162 0.44 30.27 -2.59
CA PHE A 162 0.66 28.85 -2.29
C PHE A 162 1.72 28.61 -1.23
N ILE A 163 2.87 29.26 -1.40
CA ILE A 163 4.00 29.11 -0.49
C ILE A 163 3.59 29.65 0.88
N LEU A 164 2.95 30.82 0.93
CA LEU A 164 2.48 31.42 2.19
C LEU A 164 1.43 30.55 2.88
N VAL A 165 0.44 30.02 2.16
CA VAL A 165 -0.57 29.11 2.73
C VAL A 165 0.07 27.81 3.21
N SER A 166 0.97 27.23 2.41
CA SER A 166 1.69 26.00 2.78
C SER A 166 2.54 26.22 4.03
N LEU A 167 3.26 27.34 4.12
CA LEU A 167 4.04 27.72 5.29
C LEU A 167 3.14 28.02 6.50
N ALA A 168 2.05 28.75 6.31
CA ALA A 168 1.11 29.10 7.39
C ALA A 168 0.39 27.87 7.96
N LEU A 169 0.21 26.80 7.17
CA LEU A 169 -0.31 25.51 7.65
C LEU A 169 0.79 24.61 8.23
N CYS A 170 2.00 24.66 7.68
CA CYS A 170 3.18 23.94 8.19
C CYS A 170 3.63 24.42 9.57
N VAL A 171 3.78 25.73 9.74
CA VAL A 171 4.42 26.33 10.92
C VAL A 171 3.67 25.98 12.20
N PRO A 172 2.34 26.07 12.28
CA PRO A 172 1.59 25.57 13.43
C PRO A 172 1.79 24.06 13.62
N ALA A 173 1.70 23.25 12.55
CA ALA A 173 1.89 21.80 12.67
C ALA A 173 3.27 21.41 13.23
N MET A 174 4.33 22.17 12.87
CA MET A 174 5.68 21.97 13.41
C MET A 174 5.86 22.52 14.82
N LEU A 175 5.29 23.69 15.14
CA LEU A 175 5.33 24.28 16.48
C LEU A 175 4.52 23.45 17.50
N PHE A 176 3.47 22.78 17.04
CA PHE A 176 2.66 21.85 17.82
C PHE A 176 3.21 20.41 17.79
N LYS A 177 4.52 20.20 17.60
CA LYS A 177 5.16 18.89 17.81
C LYS A 177 4.93 18.30 19.22
N ASN A 178 4.64 19.14 20.23
CA ASN A 178 4.21 18.67 21.56
C ASN A 178 2.74 18.16 21.60
N VAL A 179 2.03 18.15 20.48
CA VAL A 179 0.62 17.75 20.33
C VAL A 179 0.48 16.44 19.55
N GLU A 180 1.53 15.61 19.49
CA GLU A 180 1.36 14.18 19.14
C GLU A 180 0.34 13.50 20.07
N ASN A 181 0.12 14.03 21.27
CA ASN A 181 -0.89 13.54 22.21
C ASN A 181 -2.34 13.95 21.91
N CYS A 182 -2.63 15.05 21.20
CA CYS A 182 -4.03 15.46 20.95
C CYS A 182 -4.54 15.14 19.54
N TYR A 183 -3.72 15.26 18.48
CA TYR A 183 -4.21 15.00 17.12
C TYR A 183 -4.20 13.51 16.75
N GLY A 184 -3.28 12.71 17.31
CA GLY A 184 -3.24 11.26 17.08
C GLY A 184 -4.47 10.51 17.61
N ARG A 185 -5.14 11.05 18.63
CA ARG A 185 -6.28 10.39 19.30
C ARG A 185 -7.64 10.80 18.75
N GLN A 186 -7.78 11.99 18.17
CA GLN A 186 -9.10 12.59 17.90
C GLN A 186 -9.60 12.41 16.45
N TRP A 187 -8.72 12.26 15.47
CA TRP A 187 -9.13 12.10 14.06
C TRP A 187 -9.26 10.64 13.59
N PHE A 188 -8.80 9.68 14.40
CA PHE A 188 -8.87 8.25 14.07
C PHE A 188 -9.33 7.40 15.26
N PRO A 189 -10.54 7.59 15.81
CA PRO A 189 -11.08 6.69 16.84
C PRO A 189 -11.40 5.27 16.32
N TYR A 190 -11.35 5.03 15.01
CA TYR A 190 -11.96 3.83 14.40
C TYR A 190 -11.11 2.56 14.32
N LYS A 191 -9.85 2.51 14.81
CA LYS A 191 -9.08 1.26 14.70
C LYS A 191 -8.16 0.85 15.85
N TYR A 192 -8.11 1.62 16.94
CA TYR A 192 -7.39 1.17 18.14
C TYR A 192 -8.33 0.69 19.27
N LYS A 193 -9.63 1.00 19.20
CA LYS A 193 -10.54 0.56 20.26
C LYS A 193 -10.88 -0.94 20.20
N GLN A 194 -10.81 -1.55 19.03
CA GLN A 194 -11.08 -2.98 18.87
C GLN A 194 -9.92 -3.90 19.29
N LEU A 195 -8.69 -3.39 19.40
CA LEU A 195 -7.53 -4.14 19.91
C LEU A 195 -7.21 -3.84 21.39
N ALA A 196 -7.80 -2.79 21.96
CA ALA A 196 -7.64 -2.45 23.37
C ALA A 196 -8.80 -2.95 24.25
N GLU A 197 -9.98 -3.25 23.66
CA GLU A 197 -11.09 -3.92 24.37
C GLU A 197 -10.97 -5.46 24.32
N ASP A 198 -10.20 -6.04 23.39
CA ASP A 198 -9.79 -7.46 23.42
C ASP A 198 -8.51 -7.63 24.25
N GLY A 199 -8.64 -7.27 25.54
CA GLY A 199 -7.57 -7.31 26.52
C GLY A 199 -6.74 -8.59 26.49
N GLY A 200 -5.46 -8.45 26.85
CA GLY A 200 -4.57 -9.55 27.15
C GLY A 200 -5.23 -10.52 28.15
N VAL A 201 -5.80 -11.58 27.60
CA VAL A 201 -6.17 -12.81 28.27
C VAL A 201 -5.42 -13.90 27.52
N PRO A 202 -4.65 -14.77 28.20
CA PRO A 202 -4.08 -15.93 27.56
C PRO A 202 -5.24 -16.80 27.06
N ILE A 203 -5.37 -16.93 25.74
CA ILE A 203 -6.32 -17.86 25.14
C ILE A 203 -5.76 -19.27 25.35
N GLU A 204 -6.10 -19.84 26.50
CA GLU A 204 -6.23 -21.27 26.73
C GLU A 204 -7.64 -21.65 26.28
N HIS A 205 -7.82 -21.88 24.98
CA HIS A 205 -9.02 -22.53 24.47
C HIS A 205 -8.74 -24.04 24.46
N ASP A 206 -9.13 -24.71 25.54
CA ASP A 206 -9.53 -26.11 25.50
C ASP A 206 -10.69 -26.23 24.50
N ILE A 207 -10.40 -26.82 23.35
CA ILE A 207 -11.43 -27.33 22.44
C ILE A 207 -11.82 -28.69 23.00
N ASP A 208 -12.86 -28.71 23.82
CA ASP A 208 -13.53 -29.94 24.22
C ASP A 208 -14.07 -30.65 22.97
N LEU A 209 -13.51 -31.84 22.75
CA LEU A 209 -13.91 -32.81 21.75
C LEU A 209 -15.39 -33.19 21.93
N ILE A 210 -16.20 -32.93 20.91
CA ILE A 210 -17.54 -33.50 20.79
C ILE A 210 -17.39 -35.02 20.59
N PRO A 211 -18.07 -35.87 21.39
CA PRO A 211 -17.99 -37.33 21.24
C PRO A 211 -18.79 -37.83 20.03
N PRO A 212 -18.44 -39.00 19.46
CA PRO A 212 -19.06 -39.50 18.24
C PRO A 212 -20.39 -40.20 18.58
N GLY A 213 -21.49 -39.76 17.97
CA GLY A 213 -22.75 -40.48 18.08
C GLY A 213 -23.96 -39.71 17.54
N SER A 214 -24.11 -39.65 16.22
CA SER A 214 -25.44 -39.45 15.63
C SER A 214 -25.45 -39.92 14.18
N THR A 215 -26.10 -41.06 13.98
CA THR A 215 -26.49 -41.64 12.69
C THR A 215 -27.37 -40.68 11.92
N ARG A 216 -26.99 -40.32 10.69
CA ARG A 216 -27.92 -39.76 9.72
C ARG A 216 -27.82 -40.46 8.37
N ASP A 217 -29.01 -40.75 7.89
CA ASP A 217 -29.37 -41.65 6.81
C ASP A 217 -28.81 -41.29 5.44
N LYS A 218 -28.67 -42.38 4.68
CA LYS A 218 -28.26 -42.48 3.28
C LYS A 218 -29.24 -41.77 2.34
N SER A 219 -28.72 -40.88 1.50
CA SER A 219 -29.26 -40.66 0.15
C SER A 219 -28.14 -40.75 -0.89
N LYS A 220 -28.25 -41.80 -1.70
CA LYS A 220 -27.36 -42.25 -2.78
C LYS A 220 -27.46 -41.33 -4.01
N PRO A 221 -26.35 -40.83 -4.58
CA PRO A 221 -26.33 -40.38 -5.96
C PRO A 221 -25.79 -41.47 -6.90
N THR A 222 -26.46 -41.59 -8.04
CA THR A 222 -26.21 -42.45 -9.19
C THR A 222 -24.84 -42.18 -9.85
N PRO A 223 -24.08 -43.21 -10.26
CA PRO A 223 -22.81 -43.00 -10.96
C PRO A 223 -22.99 -42.72 -12.46
N THR A 224 -22.30 -41.69 -12.94
CA THR A 224 -22.05 -41.38 -14.36
C THR A 224 -21.01 -42.34 -14.94
N PRO A 225 -21.21 -42.93 -16.13
CA PRO A 225 -20.25 -43.87 -16.72
C PRO A 225 -18.97 -43.18 -17.21
N VAL A 226 -17.82 -43.77 -16.87
CA VAL A 226 -16.48 -43.40 -17.34
C VAL A 226 -16.16 -44.19 -18.62
N PRO A 227 -15.60 -43.57 -19.68
CA PRO A 227 -15.18 -44.29 -20.87
C PRO A 227 -13.93 -45.16 -20.61
N ILE A 228 -14.01 -46.40 -21.11
CA ILE A 228 -12.98 -47.43 -21.09
C ILE A 228 -11.88 -47.04 -22.10
N TYR A 229 -10.64 -46.89 -21.63
CA TYR A 229 -9.47 -46.82 -22.50
C TYR A 229 -8.78 -48.20 -22.57
N THR A 230 -8.69 -48.70 -23.79
CA THR A 230 -7.96 -49.91 -24.19
C THR A 230 -6.44 -49.72 -24.02
N PRO A 231 -5.71 -50.66 -23.41
CA PRO A 231 -4.25 -50.60 -23.35
C PRO A 231 -3.63 -51.14 -24.65
N THR A 232 -2.68 -50.38 -25.21
CA THR A 232 -1.81 -50.81 -26.31
C THR A 232 -0.54 -51.47 -25.74
N PRO A 233 0.05 -52.49 -26.41
CA PRO A 233 0.97 -53.44 -25.77
C PRO A 233 2.37 -52.93 -25.47
N ALA A 234 2.97 -53.62 -24.50
CA ALA A 234 4.33 -53.49 -24.02
C ALA A 234 5.41 -53.67 -25.10
N VAL A 235 6.45 -52.84 -25.03
CA VAL A 235 7.76 -53.11 -25.61
C VAL A 235 8.81 -52.84 -24.53
N THR A 236 9.67 -53.84 -24.30
CA THR A 236 10.88 -53.83 -23.47
C THR A 236 11.78 -54.92 -24.07
N PRO A 237 13.13 -54.90 -23.99
CA PRO A 237 14.07 -53.88 -23.50
C PRO A 237 15.21 -53.53 -24.50
N THR A 238 15.99 -52.48 -24.21
CA THR A 238 17.46 -52.52 -24.40
C THR A 238 18.14 -51.80 -23.23
N THR A 239 18.86 -52.57 -22.44
CA THR A 239 19.78 -52.13 -21.38
C THR A 239 21.06 -51.53 -21.99
N THR A 240 21.33 -50.27 -21.68
CA THR A 240 22.69 -49.71 -21.70
C THR A 240 22.99 -49.14 -20.32
N VAL A 241 23.97 -49.75 -19.66
CA VAL A 241 24.53 -49.36 -18.38
C VAL A 241 25.52 -48.22 -18.62
N GLU A 242 25.26 -47.00 -18.14
CA GLU A 242 26.35 -46.07 -17.84
C GLU A 242 25.94 -44.91 -16.91
N GLY A 243 26.69 -44.77 -15.81
CA GLY A 243 26.89 -43.51 -15.06
C GLY A 243 25.75 -43.04 -14.17
N THR A 244 25.78 -43.41 -12.88
CA THR A 244 25.02 -42.76 -11.81
C THR A 244 25.32 -41.26 -11.75
N PRO A 245 24.37 -40.36 -12.08
CA PRO A 245 24.47 -38.97 -11.68
C PRO A 245 23.80 -38.81 -10.31
N THR A 246 24.56 -38.28 -9.36
CA THR A 246 24.07 -37.78 -8.07
C THR A 246 22.76 -36.99 -8.28
N PRO A 247 21.67 -37.29 -7.54
CA PRO A 247 20.40 -36.61 -7.73
C PRO A 247 20.58 -35.10 -7.46
N LYS A 248 20.54 -34.28 -8.51
CA LYS A 248 20.38 -32.83 -8.39
C LYS A 248 19.06 -32.59 -7.65
N ALA A 249 19.16 -32.06 -6.43
CA ALA A 249 18.02 -31.58 -5.68
C ALA A 249 17.19 -30.67 -6.61
N LYS A 250 15.91 -31.00 -6.80
CA LYS A 250 14.95 -30.14 -7.50
C LYS A 250 14.95 -28.79 -6.76
N THR A 251 15.63 -27.80 -7.32
CA THR A 251 15.62 -26.42 -6.85
C THR A 251 14.20 -25.91 -6.97
N GLY A 252 13.48 -25.95 -5.84
CA GLY A 252 12.12 -25.44 -5.75
C GLY A 252 12.04 -24.00 -6.26
N VAL A 253 11.07 -23.77 -7.12
CA VAL A 253 10.80 -22.55 -7.88
C VAL A 253 10.32 -21.45 -6.93
N TYR A 254 11.25 -20.80 -6.23
CA TYR A 254 10.98 -19.54 -5.55
C TYR A 254 11.38 -18.40 -6.48
N LYS A 255 10.46 -17.48 -6.75
CA LYS A 255 10.84 -16.21 -7.38
C LYS A 255 11.51 -15.34 -6.32
N THR A 256 12.84 -15.41 -6.28
CA THR A 256 13.63 -14.45 -5.52
C THR A 256 13.51 -13.08 -6.18
N THR A 257 13.45 -12.01 -5.38
CA THR A 257 13.58 -10.64 -5.88
C THR A 257 14.85 -10.51 -6.72
N ASP A 258 14.76 -9.87 -7.88
CA ASP A 258 15.92 -9.51 -8.68
C ASP A 258 16.92 -8.71 -7.82
N SER A 259 18.20 -9.05 -7.92
CA SER A 259 19.28 -8.43 -7.14
C SER A 259 19.41 -6.91 -7.36
N SER A 260 18.79 -6.38 -8.42
CA SER A 260 18.71 -4.93 -8.69
C SER A 260 17.86 -4.16 -7.68
N ARG A 261 17.04 -4.84 -6.86
CA ARG A 261 16.21 -4.25 -5.80
C ARG A 261 16.75 -4.52 -4.38
N ASP A 262 18.03 -4.89 -4.25
CA ASP A 262 18.62 -5.22 -2.95
C ASP A 262 18.83 -3.99 -2.06
N THR A 263 17.93 -3.80 -1.09
CA THR A 263 18.14 -2.90 0.05
C THR A 263 19.19 -3.48 1.02
N GLU A 264 19.69 -2.64 1.92
CA GLU A 264 20.63 -3.09 2.97
C GLU A 264 20.00 -4.17 3.86
N GLU A 265 18.71 -4.03 4.19
CA GLU A 265 17.93 -5.00 4.98
C GLU A 265 17.80 -6.34 4.27
N THR A 266 17.47 -6.34 2.98
CA THR A 266 17.34 -7.60 2.21
C THR A 266 18.69 -8.30 2.06
N ARG A 267 19.78 -7.54 1.91
CA ARG A 267 21.15 -8.08 1.90
C ARG A 267 21.52 -8.69 3.24
N ALA A 268 21.21 -8.01 4.36
CA ALA A 268 21.43 -8.52 5.71
C ALA A 268 20.64 -9.82 5.95
N LEU A 269 19.35 -9.84 5.61
CA LEU A 269 18.52 -11.04 5.72
C LEU A 269 19.11 -12.23 4.96
N ARG A 270 19.49 -12.04 3.69
CA ARG A 270 20.07 -13.11 2.88
C ARG A 270 21.42 -13.59 3.40
N ALA A 271 22.25 -12.69 3.96
CA ALA A 271 23.50 -13.06 4.59
C ALA A 271 23.30 -14.02 5.79
N HIS A 272 22.15 -13.95 6.47
CA HIS A 272 21.77 -14.81 7.60
C HIS A 272 20.78 -15.94 7.22
N GLY A 273 20.79 -16.34 5.95
CA GLY A 273 20.06 -17.51 5.45
C GLY A 273 18.55 -17.31 5.31
N TRP A 274 18.05 -16.08 5.34
CA TRP A 274 16.65 -15.79 5.04
C TRP A 274 16.41 -15.81 3.53
N LYS A 275 15.24 -16.32 3.14
CA LYS A 275 14.76 -16.23 1.76
C LYS A 275 13.85 -15.02 1.60
N VAL A 276 14.36 -13.98 0.95
CA VAL A 276 13.57 -12.81 0.57
C VAL A 276 12.79 -13.13 -0.70
N VAL A 277 11.46 -13.17 -0.62
CA VAL A 277 10.58 -13.53 -1.74
C VAL A 277 9.89 -12.30 -2.32
N ALA A 278 9.67 -12.32 -3.65
CA ALA A 278 9.09 -11.18 -4.37
C ALA A 278 7.55 -11.15 -4.36
N ASP A 279 6.89 -12.28 -4.08
CA ASP A 279 5.44 -12.40 -4.21
C ASP A 279 4.80 -13.35 -3.17
N ASN A 280 3.49 -13.17 -2.98
CA ASN A 280 2.69 -14.00 -2.09
C ASN A 280 2.65 -15.48 -2.52
N SER A 281 2.72 -15.78 -3.81
CA SER A 281 2.72 -17.16 -4.31
C SER A 281 3.95 -17.95 -3.84
N SER A 282 5.10 -17.29 -3.71
CA SER A 282 6.33 -17.89 -3.21
C SER A 282 6.24 -18.24 -1.73
N VAL A 283 5.56 -17.41 -0.93
CA VAL A 283 5.24 -17.71 0.48
C VAL A 283 4.33 -18.94 0.57
N MET A 284 3.23 -18.96 -0.20
CA MET A 284 2.30 -20.09 -0.21
C MET A 284 2.95 -21.39 -0.69
N SER A 285 3.85 -21.31 -1.67
CA SER A 285 4.65 -22.45 -2.13
C SER A 285 5.57 -22.98 -1.02
N ALA A 286 6.19 -22.10 -0.23
CA ALA A 286 7.01 -22.52 0.89
C ALA A 286 6.22 -23.21 1.99
N LEU A 287 5.03 -22.69 2.32
CA LEU A 287 4.16 -23.30 3.32
C LEU A 287 3.80 -24.75 2.96
N ARG A 288 3.53 -25.01 1.67
CA ARG A 288 3.17 -26.36 1.18
C ARG A 288 4.33 -27.36 1.18
N HIS A 289 5.58 -26.90 1.09
CA HIS A 289 6.71 -27.78 0.82
C HIS A 289 7.76 -27.85 1.94
N LYS A 290 7.82 -26.82 2.80
CA LYS A 290 8.90 -26.65 3.79
C LYS A 290 8.39 -26.07 5.10
N ALA A 291 7.23 -26.51 5.56
CA ALA A 291 6.75 -26.19 6.89
C ALA A 291 7.63 -26.83 7.97
N PRO A 292 7.76 -26.20 9.16
CA PRO A 292 7.17 -24.90 9.54
C PRO A 292 7.93 -23.71 8.92
N VAL A 293 7.19 -22.67 8.55
CA VAL A 293 7.73 -21.43 7.95
C VAL A 293 7.72 -20.32 8.98
N PHE A 294 8.90 -19.73 9.20
CA PHE A 294 9.04 -18.49 9.97
C PHE A 294 9.01 -17.30 9.00
N LEU A 295 7.87 -16.65 8.92
CA LEU A 295 7.57 -15.56 8.00
C LEU A 295 7.77 -14.19 8.68
N LEU A 296 8.64 -13.37 8.09
CA LEU A 296 8.79 -11.96 8.43
C LEU A 296 8.14 -11.11 7.33
N ALA A 297 7.12 -10.33 7.70
CA ALA A 297 6.67 -9.21 6.88
C ALA A 297 7.33 -7.93 7.38
N PHE A 298 7.97 -7.21 6.47
CA PHE A 298 8.67 -5.97 6.80
C PHE A 298 8.41 -4.87 5.77
N ASP A 299 8.64 -3.63 6.17
CA ASP A 299 8.70 -2.48 5.27
C ASP A 299 10.13 -1.92 5.34
N PRO A 300 10.86 -1.82 4.21
CA PRO A 300 12.24 -1.30 4.20
C PRO A 300 12.32 0.15 4.68
N ILE A 301 11.21 0.89 4.73
CA ILE A 301 11.17 2.28 5.20
C ILE A 301 10.94 2.36 6.72
N CYS A 302 10.56 1.26 7.37
CA CYS A 302 10.25 1.26 8.79
C CYS A 302 11.54 1.14 9.64
N ASP A 303 11.83 2.16 10.45
CA ASP A 303 13.00 2.17 11.35
C ASP A 303 13.00 0.98 12.31
N GLU A 304 11.82 0.55 12.79
CA GLU A 304 11.69 -0.64 13.62
C GLU A 304 11.98 -1.93 12.85
N CYS A 305 11.61 -1.99 11.56
CA CYS A 305 11.97 -3.11 10.69
C CYS A 305 13.48 -3.17 10.47
N SER A 306 14.12 -2.04 10.17
CA SER A 306 15.57 -1.97 9.96
C SER A 306 16.33 -2.38 11.22
N TYR A 307 15.89 -1.93 12.40
CA TYR A 307 16.46 -2.36 13.68
C TYR A 307 16.26 -3.86 13.96
N LEU A 308 15.04 -4.38 13.80
CA LEU A 308 14.73 -5.81 13.97
C LEU A 308 15.61 -6.67 13.05
N ILE A 309 15.70 -6.29 11.77
CA ILE A 309 16.44 -7.04 10.75
C ILE A 309 17.94 -7.02 11.02
N THR A 310 18.52 -5.85 11.28
CA THR A 310 19.98 -5.69 11.40
C THR A 310 20.53 -6.12 12.76
N GLN A 311 19.76 -5.97 13.84
CA GLN A 311 20.24 -6.22 15.21
C GLN A 311 19.69 -7.50 15.85
N GLN A 312 18.45 -7.91 15.53
CA GLN A 312 17.79 -9.00 16.27
C GLN A 312 17.73 -10.30 15.45
N LEU A 313 17.47 -10.21 14.14
CA LEU A 313 17.35 -11.38 13.27
C LEU A 313 18.70 -11.90 12.72
N THR A 314 19.77 -11.13 12.90
CA THR A 314 21.16 -11.50 12.59
C THR A 314 21.82 -12.30 13.71
N ASP A 315 21.15 -12.43 14.86
CA ASP A 315 21.66 -13.20 16.00
C ASP A 315 21.73 -14.69 15.66
N LYS A 316 22.86 -15.31 15.97
CA LYS A 316 23.14 -16.72 15.67
C LYS A 316 22.09 -17.67 16.26
N SER A 317 21.50 -17.33 17.42
CA SER A 317 20.46 -18.14 18.04
C SER A 317 19.16 -18.20 17.24
N VAL A 318 18.85 -17.14 16.48
CA VAL A 318 17.72 -17.11 15.53
C VAL A 318 18.12 -17.82 14.23
N GLU A 319 19.39 -17.70 13.83
CA GLU A 319 19.91 -18.35 12.63
C GLU A 319 19.82 -19.87 12.70
N ASP A 320 20.15 -20.45 13.87
CA ASP A 320 20.21 -21.88 14.15
C ASP A 320 18.82 -22.54 14.36
N LEU A 321 17.72 -21.79 14.23
CA LEU A 321 16.37 -22.35 14.39
C LEU A 321 16.02 -23.32 13.25
N PRO A 322 15.42 -24.50 13.55
CA PRO A 322 15.10 -25.53 12.56
C PRO A 322 13.80 -25.22 11.79
N VAL A 323 13.66 -24.00 11.28
CA VAL A 323 12.47 -23.50 10.58
C VAL A 323 12.86 -22.86 9.25
N THR A 324 11.95 -22.88 8.27
CA THR A 324 12.20 -22.21 6.99
C THR A 324 12.00 -20.70 7.15
N LYS A 325 13.08 -19.94 7.17
CA LYS A 325 13.08 -18.47 7.29
C LYS A 325 12.74 -17.79 5.97
N ILE A 326 11.62 -17.06 5.93
CA ILE A 326 11.15 -16.33 4.75
C ILE A 326 10.85 -14.89 5.13
N ALA A 327 11.32 -13.95 4.33
CA ALA A 327 11.00 -12.55 4.46
C ALA A 327 10.28 -12.06 3.21
N ILE A 328 9.26 -11.24 3.39
CA ILE A 328 8.50 -10.62 2.29
C ILE A 328 8.26 -9.15 2.63
N GLU A 329 8.42 -8.28 1.65
CA GLU A 329 8.02 -6.89 1.80
C GLU A 329 6.49 -6.79 1.89
N TYR A 330 5.98 -6.02 2.85
CA TYR A 330 4.54 -5.86 3.04
C TYR A 330 3.81 -5.38 1.79
N SER A 331 4.47 -4.55 0.97
CA SER A 331 3.94 -4.05 -0.31
C SER A 331 3.58 -5.17 -1.30
N GLN A 332 4.23 -6.33 -1.18
CA GLN A 332 4.08 -7.52 -2.03
C GLN A 332 3.05 -8.52 -1.49
N LEU A 333 2.60 -8.35 -0.24
CA LEU A 333 1.55 -9.20 0.33
C LEU A 333 0.18 -8.87 -0.28
N ARG A 334 -0.63 -9.92 -0.45
CA ARG A 334 -2.00 -9.86 -1.00
C ARG A 334 -2.89 -10.89 -0.29
N GLY A 335 -4.20 -10.68 -0.34
CA GLY A 335 -5.20 -11.61 0.21
C GLY A 335 -5.22 -11.68 1.73
N ASP A 336 -5.61 -12.84 2.27
CA ASP A 336 -5.81 -13.05 3.71
C ASP A 336 -4.52 -12.85 4.51
N LEU A 337 -3.38 -13.22 3.95
CA LEU A 337 -2.08 -13.01 4.59
C LEU A 337 -1.75 -11.52 4.74
N ALA A 338 -2.20 -10.65 3.83
CA ALA A 338 -2.05 -9.20 4.01
C ALA A 338 -2.96 -8.66 5.11
N ASN A 339 -4.14 -9.25 5.31
CA ASN A 339 -5.08 -8.84 6.38
C ASN A 339 -4.57 -9.24 7.77
N LEU A 340 -3.82 -10.34 7.85
CA LEU A 340 -3.10 -10.77 9.07
C LEU A 340 -1.95 -9.82 9.44
N MET A 341 -1.52 -8.93 8.55
CA MET A 341 -0.36 -8.06 8.70
C MET A 341 -0.78 -6.60 8.92
N ASP A 342 -1.49 -6.36 10.01
CA ASP A 342 -2.05 -5.06 10.40
C ASP A 342 -1.02 -4.05 10.97
N SER A 343 0.13 -4.55 11.43
CA SER A 343 1.25 -3.76 11.94
C SER A 343 2.58 -4.24 11.34
N MET A 344 3.59 -3.37 11.32
CA MET A 344 4.94 -3.68 10.86
C MET A 344 5.98 -3.26 11.91
N PRO A 345 7.07 -4.03 12.10
CA PRO A 345 7.29 -5.38 11.57
C PRO A 345 6.35 -6.42 12.20
N LYS A 346 6.03 -7.49 11.46
CA LYS A 346 5.27 -8.63 11.99
C LYS A 346 5.92 -9.95 11.62
N MET A 347 6.01 -10.81 12.63
CA MET A 347 6.63 -12.12 12.58
C MET A 347 5.57 -13.18 12.85
N LEU A 348 5.48 -14.18 11.98
CA LEU A 348 4.55 -15.30 12.10
C LEU A 348 5.31 -16.63 11.99
N LEU A 349 4.96 -17.59 12.83
CA LEU A 349 5.32 -18.99 12.64
C LEU A 349 4.07 -19.73 12.15
N ILE A 350 4.16 -20.35 10.98
CA ILE A 350 3.03 -21.00 10.32
C ILE A 350 3.40 -22.46 10.04
N ASP A 351 2.48 -23.38 10.33
CA ASP A 351 2.65 -24.81 10.02
C ASP A 351 2.32 -25.14 8.56
N GLY A 352 2.28 -26.44 8.23
CA GLY A 352 2.01 -26.92 6.87
C GLY A 352 0.54 -26.86 6.47
N GLU A 353 -0.36 -26.73 7.43
CA GLU A 353 -1.81 -26.61 7.23
C GLU A 353 -2.24 -25.14 7.10
N GLY A 354 -1.37 -24.21 7.47
CA GLY A 354 -1.61 -22.78 7.46
C GLY A 354 -2.04 -22.23 8.82
N ASN A 355 -1.97 -23.01 9.90
CA ASN A 355 -2.27 -22.54 11.24
C ASN A 355 -1.12 -21.67 11.76
N ILE A 356 -1.47 -20.60 12.46
CA ILE A 356 -0.50 -19.68 13.07
C ILE A 356 -0.11 -20.23 14.44
N LEU A 357 1.09 -20.78 14.55
CA LEU A 357 1.62 -21.34 15.80
C LEU A 357 2.12 -20.25 16.76
N TRP A 358 2.61 -19.15 16.20
CA TRP A 358 3.12 -18.01 16.97
C TRP A 358 3.05 -16.73 16.14
N THR A 359 2.76 -15.60 16.78
CA THR A 359 2.74 -14.27 16.17
C THR A 359 3.36 -13.25 17.11
N HIS A 360 4.12 -12.30 16.56
CA HIS A 360 4.64 -11.16 17.30
C HIS A 360 4.71 -9.92 16.42
N THR A 361 4.46 -8.76 17.03
CA THR A 361 4.47 -7.45 16.38
C THR A 361 5.50 -6.53 17.04
N GLY A 362 6.29 -5.83 16.23
CA GLY A 362 7.32 -4.91 16.71
C GLY A 362 8.62 -5.59 17.13
N ARG A 363 9.38 -4.93 18.01
CA ARG A 363 10.71 -5.38 18.44
C ARG A 363 10.60 -6.58 19.37
N LEU A 364 11.53 -7.54 19.22
CA LEU A 364 11.66 -8.66 20.14
C LEU A 364 13.11 -9.07 20.26
N ASN A 365 13.61 -9.15 21.49
CA ASN A 365 14.98 -9.63 21.71
C ASN A 365 15.15 -11.05 21.13
N PRO A 366 16.34 -11.41 20.63
CA PRO A 366 16.60 -12.73 20.03
C PRO A 366 16.13 -13.91 20.89
N SER A 367 16.37 -13.84 22.21
CA SER A 367 15.91 -14.85 23.16
C SER A 367 14.38 -14.99 23.22
N GLY A 368 13.64 -13.89 23.07
CA GLY A 368 12.19 -13.87 22.98
C GLY A 368 11.70 -14.52 21.68
N ILE A 369 12.37 -14.26 20.55
CA ILE A 369 12.07 -14.88 19.26
C ILE A 369 12.28 -16.41 19.34
N VAL A 370 13.43 -16.84 19.85
CA VAL A 370 13.76 -18.27 20.01
C VAL A 370 12.77 -18.97 20.95
N LYS A 371 12.43 -18.34 22.08
CA LYS A 371 11.45 -18.88 23.03
C LYS A 371 10.06 -18.98 22.40
N GLY A 372 9.62 -17.95 21.70
CA GLY A 372 8.32 -17.91 21.01
C GLY A 372 8.21 -19.02 19.95
N ILE A 373 9.24 -19.16 19.11
CA ILE A 373 9.26 -20.17 18.06
C ILE A 373 9.31 -21.59 18.64
N LYS A 374 10.20 -21.86 19.61
CA LYS A 374 10.25 -23.18 20.27
C LYS A 374 8.93 -23.51 20.99
N GLY A 375 8.31 -22.52 21.63
CA GLY A 375 7.01 -22.68 22.26
C GLY A 375 5.90 -23.01 21.25
N GLY A 376 5.89 -22.36 20.09
CA GLY A 376 4.96 -22.66 18.99
C GLY A 376 5.19 -24.06 18.39
N LEU A 377 6.45 -24.47 18.22
CA LEU A 377 6.79 -25.79 17.68
C LEU A 377 6.41 -26.95 18.60
N ASN A 378 6.38 -26.73 19.91
CA ASN A 378 6.02 -27.76 20.89
C ASN A 378 4.49 -27.95 21.06
N LYS A 379 3.67 -27.07 20.48
CA LYS A 379 2.20 -27.16 20.57
C LYS A 379 1.59 -28.09 19.51
N ASN A 380 2.35 -28.43 18.48
CA ASN A 380 2.02 -29.41 17.44
C ASN A 380 2.80 -30.69 17.68
#